data_AF-A0AAD5NXC5-F1
#
_entry.id   AF-A0AAD5NXC5-F1
#
_cell.length_a   1.000
_cell.length_b   1.000
_cell.length_c   1.000
_cell.angle_alpha   90.00
_cell.angle_beta   90.00
_cell.angle_gamma   90.00
#
_symmetry.space_group_name_H-M   'P 1'
#
loop_
_entity.id
_entity.type
_entity.pdbx_description
1 polymer ?
#
loop_
_entity_poly.entity_id
_entity_poly.type
_entity_poly.pdbx_seq_one_letter_code
_entity_poly.pdbx_strand_id
1 'polypeptide(L)'
;MKSVNFLLAFVLLALASSLASAYDPSPLQDFCVGINDIKTGIFVNGKFCKDPKLATPDDFFFKGLNIPGNTNNLVGSNVTIVNVDQFPGLNTLGISMVRIDYAPNGGENPPHIHPRASEILFVQEGTLYVGFVTSNQNNNTLFSKILYPGEVFVFPIGLIHFQVNLGKTDAVAFAALGSQDPGVITIANAVFGSNPPINPDVLARAFQLDVRVVKDLQKNFVLLALASSLASAFDPSPLQDFCVAINDIKTGIFVNGKFCKDPKLATPDDFFFKGLNIPGNINNPVGSNVTTVNVDQIPGLNTLGVSLVRIDYAPNGGQNPPHTHPRATEILFVQEGTLYVGFVTSNQNNNTLFSKILYPGDVFVFPIGLIHFQVNIGKTDAVAFAGLGSQNPGVITIANTVFGSNPPINPDVLARAFQLDVKVVKDLQKKF
;
A
#
# COMPACT_ATOMS: atom_id res chain seq x y z
N MET A 1 -6.31 16.90 -55.91
CA MET A 1 -7.08 15.84 -55.23
C MET A 1 -6.28 14.99 -54.24
N LYS A 2 -4.99 14.67 -54.47
CA LYS A 2 -4.20 13.84 -53.52
C LYS A 2 -3.88 14.50 -52.17
N SER A 3 -3.58 15.80 -52.10
CA SER A 3 -3.30 16.49 -50.83
C SER A 3 -4.50 16.66 -49.91
N VAL A 4 -5.70 16.85 -50.47
CA VAL A 4 -6.92 17.04 -49.68
C VAL A 4 -7.28 15.74 -48.95
N ASN A 5 -7.12 14.59 -49.60
CA ASN A 5 -7.34 13.29 -48.98
C ASN A 5 -6.34 12.97 -47.86
N PHE A 6 -5.10 13.45 -47.98
CA PHE A 6 -4.08 13.24 -46.94
C PHE A 6 -4.36 14.09 -45.70
N LEU A 7 -4.78 15.35 -45.88
CA LEU A 7 -5.23 16.21 -44.78
C LEU A 7 -6.49 15.66 -44.09
N LEU A 8 -7.46 15.15 -44.86
CA LEU A 8 -8.67 14.55 -44.31
C LEU A 8 -8.33 13.30 -43.47
N ALA A 9 -7.42 12.47 -43.94
CA ALA A 9 -6.94 11.29 -43.21
C ALA A 9 -6.20 11.67 -41.91
N PHE A 10 -5.37 12.72 -41.94
CA PHE A 10 -4.66 13.21 -40.75
C PHE A 10 -5.62 13.79 -39.70
N VAL A 11 -6.65 14.55 -40.14
CA VAL A 11 -7.68 15.10 -39.25
C VAL A 11 -8.55 13.98 -38.65
N LEU A 12 -8.91 12.96 -39.44
CA LEU A 12 -9.63 11.78 -38.94
C LEU A 12 -8.79 10.97 -37.94
N LEU A 13 -7.48 10.83 -38.17
CA LEU A 13 -6.56 10.15 -37.25
C LEU A 13 -6.38 10.93 -35.94
N ALA A 14 -6.28 12.26 -36.02
CA ALA A 14 -6.21 13.15 -34.85
C ALA A 14 -7.52 13.19 -34.04
N LEU A 15 -8.67 13.08 -34.71
CA LEU A 15 -9.99 12.94 -34.06
C LEU A 15 -10.22 11.53 -33.48
N ALA A 16 -9.51 10.50 -33.97
CA ALA A 16 -9.55 9.13 -33.44
C ALA A 16 -8.59 8.93 -32.26
N SER A 17 -7.62 9.81 -32.04
CA SER A 17 -6.79 9.83 -30.84
C SER A 17 -7.53 10.48 -29.67
N SER A 18 -8.38 9.69 -29.00
CA SER A 18 -8.87 10.05 -27.67
C SER A 18 -7.71 9.99 -26.69
N LEU A 19 -7.26 11.15 -26.20
CA LEU A 19 -6.43 11.22 -25.00
C LEU A 19 -7.30 10.76 -23.82
N ALA A 20 -7.23 9.48 -23.48
CA ALA A 20 -7.81 8.97 -22.25
C ALA A 20 -6.83 9.29 -21.11
N SER A 21 -7.19 10.28 -20.28
CA SER A 21 -6.58 10.46 -18.97
C SER A 21 -7.43 9.68 -17.97
N ALA A 22 -6.93 8.54 -17.53
CA ALA A 22 -7.48 7.84 -16.39
C ALA A 22 -6.64 8.22 -15.16
N TYR A 23 -7.25 8.92 -14.23
CA TYR A 23 -6.75 9.09 -12.88
C TYR A 23 -7.91 8.73 -11.96
N ASP A 24 -7.61 8.24 -10.76
CA ASP A 24 -8.66 7.96 -9.78
C ASP A 24 -9.43 9.25 -9.52
N PRO A 25 -10.77 9.26 -9.69
CA PRO A 25 -11.53 10.45 -9.38
C PRO A 25 -11.27 10.81 -7.91
N SER A 26 -11.05 12.10 -7.63
CA SER A 26 -10.95 12.57 -6.24
C SER A 26 -12.15 12.04 -5.44
N PRO A 27 -11.94 11.60 -4.19
CA PRO A 27 -13.02 11.03 -3.40
C PRO A 27 -14.17 12.03 -3.27
N LEU A 28 -15.39 11.61 -3.65
CA LEU A 28 -16.60 12.43 -3.60
C LEU A 28 -17.12 12.64 -2.16
N GLN A 29 -16.62 11.85 -1.23
CA GLN A 29 -16.97 11.81 0.19
C GLN A 29 -15.74 11.37 0.99
N ASP A 30 -15.72 11.68 2.29
CA ASP A 30 -14.58 11.38 3.17
C ASP A 30 -14.18 9.89 3.18
N PHE A 31 -15.17 8.99 3.12
CA PHE A 31 -14.98 7.54 3.09
C PHE A 31 -16.27 6.85 2.62
N CYS A 32 -16.15 5.56 2.26
CA CYS A 32 -17.28 4.68 2.01
C CYS A 32 -17.06 3.37 2.76
N VAL A 33 -17.73 3.16 3.90
CA VAL A 33 -17.66 1.87 4.60
C VAL A 33 -18.45 0.83 3.82
N GLY A 34 -17.81 -0.28 3.44
CA GLY A 34 -18.45 -1.37 2.71
C GLY A 34 -19.54 -2.07 3.53
N ILE A 35 -20.72 -2.28 2.95
CA ILE A 35 -21.81 -3.07 3.54
C ILE A 35 -22.37 -4.04 2.50
N ASN A 36 -23.02 -5.09 2.99
CA ASN A 36 -23.72 -6.08 2.16
C ASN A 36 -25.21 -5.75 1.96
N ASP A 37 -25.74 -4.70 2.61
CA ASP A 37 -27.14 -4.31 2.48
C ASP A 37 -27.39 -3.48 1.21
N ILE A 38 -28.04 -4.13 0.25
CA ILE A 38 -28.38 -3.57 -1.06
C ILE A 38 -29.55 -2.56 -1.01
N LYS A 39 -30.28 -2.48 0.11
CA LYS A 39 -31.49 -1.64 0.21
C LYS A 39 -31.19 -0.20 0.64
N THR A 40 -30.07 0.01 1.31
CA THR A 40 -29.75 1.29 1.96
C THR A 40 -28.45 1.93 1.47
N GLY A 41 -27.59 1.18 0.78
CA GLY A 41 -26.30 1.69 0.30
C GLY A 41 -26.27 2.10 -1.17
N ILE A 42 -25.28 2.92 -1.51
CA ILE A 42 -24.93 3.29 -2.90
C ILE A 42 -23.79 2.38 -3.36
N PHE A 43 -23.91 1.78 -4.54
CA PHE A 43 -22.86 0.90 -5.07
C PHE A 43 -21.66 1.70 -5.59
N VAL A 44 -20.49 1.56 -4.96
CA VAL A 44 -19.24 2.23 -5.30
C VAL A 44 -18.09 1.22 -5.18
N ASN A 45 -17.28 1.09 -6.24
CA ASN A 45 -16.10 0.22 -6.30
C ASN A 45 -16.35 -1.22 -5.81
N GLY A 46 -17.44 -1.84 -6.23
CA GLY A 46 -17.73 -3.25 -5.95
C GLY A 46 -18.46 -3.53 -4.63
N LYS A 47 -18.69 -2.51 -3.79
CA LYS A 47 -19.41 -2.64 -2.51
C LYS A 47 -20.49 -1.57 -2.38
N PHE A 48 -21.49 -1.81 -1.54
CA PHE A 48 -22.46 -0.77 -1.15
C PHE A 48 -21.87 0.09 -0.02
N CYS A 49 -22.07 1.40 -0.06
CA CYS A 49 -21.61 2.34 0.97
C CYS A 49 -22.64 2.47 2.09
N LYS A 50 -22.19 2.32 3.33
CA LYS A 50 -22.89 2.78 4.53
C LYS A 50 -23.09 4.30 4.47
N ASP A 51 -24.24 4.80 4.95
CA ASP A 51 -24.41 6.23 5.20
C ASP A 51 -23.30 6.71 6.15
N PRO A 52 -22.49 7.73 5.77
CA PRO A 52 -21.43 8.26 6.62
C PRO A 52 -21.90 8.68 8.02
N LYS A 53 -23.17 9.09 8.17
CA LYS A 53 -23.77 9.46 9.46
C LYS A 53 -23.98 8.28 10.40
N LEU A 54 -23.99 7.06 9.88
CA LEU A 54 -24.12 5.82 10.65
C LEU A 54 -22.78 5.14 10.89
N ALA A 55 -21.69 5.68 10.33
CA ALA A 55 -20.36 5.14 10.55
C ALA A 55 -19.93 5.34 12.00
N THR A 56 -19.13 4.40 12.49
CA THR A 56 -18.58 4.36 13.84
C THR A 56 -17.07 4.11 13.78
N PRO A 57 -16.29 4.41 14.83
CA PRO A 57 -14.86 4.08 14.86
C PRO A 57 -14.54 2.60 14.65
N ASP A 58 -15.48 1.70 14.96
CA ASP A 58 -15.32 0.26 14.75
C ASP A 58 -15.32 -0.13 13.27
N ASP A 59 -15.91 0.68 12.39
CA ASP A 59 -15.85 0.45 10.94
C ASP A 59 -14.42 0.67 10.39
N PHE A 60 -13.57 1.39 11.13
CA PHE A 60 -12.18 1.73 10.78
C PHE A 60 -11.16 0.99 11.66
N PHE A 61 -11.55 -0.12 12.27
CA PHE A 61 -10.70 -0.93 13.12
C PHE A 61 -10.70 -2.41 12.73
N PHE A 62 -9.53 -3.02 12.76
CA PHE A 62 -9.35 -4.46 12.67
C PHE A 62 -8.44 -4.95 13.80
N LYS A 63 -8.67 -6.17 14.30
CA LYS A 63 -7.91 -6.75 15.41
C LYS A 63 -7.31 -8.09 15.03
N GLY A 64 -6.10 -8.34 15.53
CA GLY A 64 -5.50 -9.67 15.55
C GLY A 64 -4.44 -9.89 14.47
N LEU A 65 -3.91 -8.83 13.86
CA LEU A 65 -2.81 -8.96 12.90
C LEU A 65 -1.49 -9.38 13.58
N ASN A 66 -1.41 -9.32 14.91
CA ASN A 66 -0.30 -9.88 15.70
C ASN A 66 -0.38 -11.41 15.89
N ILE A 67 -1.49 -12.06 15.52
CA ILE A 67 -1.68 -13.49 15.73
C ILE A 67 -0.94 -14.25 14.60
N PRO A 68 0.00 -15.15 14.94
CA PRO A 68 0.68 -15.97 13.94
C PRO A 68 -0.29 -16.89 13.19
N GLY A 69 -0.13 -16.97 11.87
CA GLY A 69 -0.82 -17.93 11.02
C GLY A 69 -0.31 -19.37 11.20
N ASN A 70 -1.13 -20.35 10.81
CA ASN A 70 -0.74 -21.77 10.86
C ASN A 70 0.08 -22.16 9.62
N THR A 71 1.37 -22.39 9.82
CA THR A 71 2.31 -22.80 8.77
C THR A 71 2.43 -24.31 8.59
N ASN A 72 1.66 -25.13 9.33
CA ASN A 72 1.62 -26.59 9.15
C ASN A 72 0.78 -26.97 7.92
N ASN A 73 1.28 -26.63 6.74
CA ASN A 73 0.68 -26.94 5.45
C ASN A 73 1.77 -27.24 4.41
N LEU A 74 1.37 -27.58 3.18
CA LEU A 74 2.30 -28.05 2.15
C LEU A 74 3.36 -27.04 1.73
N VAL A 75 3.05 -25.74 1.81
CA VAL A 75 3.98 -24.68 1.40
C VAL A 75 4.70 -24.07 2.60
N GLY A 76 4.33 -24.43 3.83
CA GLY A 76 5.01 -23.94 5.02
C GLY A 76 4.83 -22.44 5.28
N SER A 77 3.76 -21.81 4.79
CA SER A 77 3.49 -20.39 5.04
C SER A 77 1.99 -20.12 5.22
N ASN A 78 1.65 -18.99 5.83
CA ASN A 78 0.28 -18.51 5.91
C ASN A 78 0.23 -16.99 5.77
N VAL A 79 -0.73 -16.50 4.98
CA VAL A 79 -0.98 -15.06 4.79
C VAL A 79 -2.25 -14.67 5.53
N THR A 80 -2.14 -13.80 6.53
CA THR A 80 -3.27 -13.16 7.20
C THR A 80 -3.54 -11.82 6.53
N ILE A 81 -4.66 -11.73 5.80
CA ILE A 81 -4.99 -10.57 4.95
C ILE A 81 -5.95 -9.62 5.67
N VAL A 82 -5.64 -8.32 5.61
CA VAL A 82 -6.51 -7.22 6.02
C VAL A 82 -6.84 -6.38 4.78
N ASN A 83 -7.84 -6.85 4.03
CA ASN A 83 -8.37 -6.21 2.82
C ASN A 83 -9.83 -5.77 3.02
N VAL A 84 -10.44 -5.20 1.99
CA VAL A 84 -11.82 -4.70 2.03
C VAL A 84 -12.88 -5.75 2.43
N ASP A 85 -12.61 -7.04 2.24
CA ASP A 85 -13.56 -8.10 2.60
C ASP A 85 -13.54 -8.42 4.11
N GLN A 86 -12.39 -8.25 4.76
CA GLN A 86 -12.22 -8.47 6.20
C GLN A 86 -12.37 -7.16 7.00
N PHE A 87 -12.09 -6.03 6.36
CA PHE A 87 -12.03 -4.72 6.98
C PHE A 87 -12.80 -3.69 6.13
N PRO A 88 -14.12 -3.54 6.37
CA PRO A 88 -15.00 -2.79 5.47
C PRO A 88 -14.69 -1.29 5.35
N GLY A 89 -14.02 -0.70 6.34
CA GLY A 89 -13.54 0.68 6.29
C GLY A 89 -12.48 0.93 5.20
N LEU A 90 -11.85 -0.11 4.65
CA LEU A 90 -10.89 0.03 3.54
C LEU A 90 -11.55 0.27 2.19
N ASN A 91 -12.88 0.16 2.08
CA ASN A 91 -13.52 0.35 0.80
C ASN A 91 -13.34 1.80 0.30
N THR A 92 -12.97 1.92 -0.97
CA THR A 92 -12.55 3.15 -1.68
C THR A 92 -11.23 3.76 -1.23
N LEU A 93 -10.51 3.15 -0.27
CA LEU A 93 -9.30 3.74 0.30
C LEU A 93 -7.99 3.29 -0.37
N GLY A 94 -8.04 2.33 -1.31
CA GLY A 94 -6.91 2.01 -2.18
C GLY A 94 -5.68 1.40 -1.49
N ILE A 95 -5.84 0.82 -0.29
CA ILE A 95 -4.73 0.19 0.43
C ILE A 95 -5.21 -1.02 1.23
N SER A 96 -4.36 -2.02 1.37
CA SER A 96 -4.54 -3.16 2.28
C SER A 96 -3.22 -3.53 2.94
N MET A 97 -3.28 -4.37 3.98
CA MET A 97 -2.11 -4.83 4.72
C MET A 97 -2.19 -6.34 4.95
N VAL A 98 -1.04 -6.99 5.01
CA VAL A 98 -0.93 -8.43 5.29
C VAL A 98 0.14 -8.69 6.32
N ARG A 99 -0.05 -9.76 7.09
CA ARG A 99 1.01 -10.48 7.81
C ARG A 99 1.27 -11.79 7.11
N ILE A 100 2.54 -12.17 7.01
CA ILE A 100 2.95 -13.45 6.44
C ILE A 100 3.86 -14.15 7.44
N ASP A 101 3.48 -15.37 7.81
CA ASP A 101 4.25 -16.26 8.67
C ASP A 101 4.83 -17.39 7.83
N TYR A 102 6.11 -17.71 8.04
CA TYR A 102 6.83 -18.75 7.30
C TYR A 102 7.48 -19.74 8.27
N ALA A 103 7.22 -21.03 8.06
CA ALA A 103 7.93 -22.13 8.70
C ALA A 103 9.42 -22.12 8.34
N PRO A 104 10.29 -22.73 9.17
CA PRO A 104 11.71 -22.76 8.92
C PRO A 104 12.04 -23.75 7.79
N ASN A 105 13.24 -23.62 7.21
CA ASN A 105 13.80 -24.54 6.24
C ASN A 105 12.97 -24.70 4.94
N GLY A 106 12.49 -23.58 4.40
CA GLY A 106 11.85 -23.55 3.08
C GLY A 106 10.36 -23.23 3.07
N GLY A 107 9.78 -22.75 4.18
CA GLY A 107 8.44 -22.19 4.15
C GLY A 107 8.36 -21.08 3.10
N GLU A 108 7.46 -21.22 2.13
CA GLU A 108 7.37 -20.35 0.96
C GLU A 108 5.98 -19.76 0.79
N ASN A 109 5.93 -18.48 0.43
CA ASN A 109 4.80 -17.93 -0.30
C ASN A 109 5.11 -18.14 -1.79
N PRO A 110 4.43 -19.12 -2.45
CA PRO A 110 4.83 -19.58 -3.78
C PRO A 110 4.77 -18.47 -4.83
N PRO A 111 5.36 -18.68 -6.02
CA PRO A 111 5.25 -17.73 -7.13
C PRO A 111 3.80 -17.30 -7.39
N HIS A 112 3.54 -16.00 -7.27
CA HIS A 112 2.22 -15.40 -7.46
C HIS A 112 2.32 -13.99 -8.04
N ILE A 113 1.16 -13.43 -8.41
CA ILE A 113 1.02 -12.02 -8.79
C ILE A 113 -0.16 -11.38 -8.07
N HIS A 114 -0.06 -10.06 -7.89
CA HIS A 114 -1.17 -9.19 -7.53
C HIS A 114 -1.57 -8.38 -8.77
N PRO A 115 -2.73 -8.67 -9.40
CA PRO A 115 -3.14 -7.97 -10.62
C PRO A 115 -3.52 -6.51 -10.38
N ARG A 116 -3.76 -6.10 -9.12
CA ARG A 116 -4.27 -4.75 -8.78
C ARG A 116 -3.39 -4.00 -7.79
N ALA A 117 -2.24 -4.53 -7.35
CA ALA A 117 -1.39 -3.82 -6.40
C ALA A 117 0.09 -4.11 -6.59
N SER A 118 0.91 -3.11 -6.34
CA SER A 118 2.30 -3.32 -5.94
C SER A 118 2.34 -3.63 -4.44
N GLU A 119 3.37 -4.36 -4.01
CA GLU A 119 3.58 -4.75 -2.62
C GLU A 119 4.89 -4.14 -2.09
N ILE A 120 4.86 -3.57 -0.89
CA ILE A 120 6.06 -3.21 -0.12
C ILE A 120 6.12 -4.08 1.14
N LEU A 121 7.11 -4.96 1.19
CA LEU A 121 7.30 -5.97 2.22
C LEU A 121 8.38 -5.54 3.20
N PHE A 122 8.10 -5.64 4.49
CA PHE A 122 9.02 -5.43 5.60
C PHE A 122 9.23 -6.72 6.38
N VAL A 123 10.50 -7.10 6.60
CA VAL A 123 10.85 -8.28 7.40
C VAL A 123 10.97 -7.89 8.86
N GLN A 124 10.10 -8.46 9.69
CA GLN A 124 10.11 -8.26 11.14
C GLN A 124 11.03 -9.28 11.82
N GLU A 125 10.99 -10.55 11.40
CA GLU A 125 11.77 -11.65 11.99
C GLU A 125 12.24 -12.65 10.91
N GLY A 126 13.33 -13.37 11.19
CA GLY A 126 13.83 -14.46 10.34
C GLY A 126 14.69 -14.01 9.15
N THR A 127 14.77 -14.84 8.11
CA THR A 127 15.59 -14.58 6.92
C THR A 127 14.84 -15.02 5.67
N LEU A 128 14.51 -14.07 4.79
CA LEU A 128 13.71 -14.33 3.59
C LEU A 128 14.55 -14.17 2.33
N TYR A 129 14.58 -15.17 1.47
CA TYR A 129 14.95 -15.00 0.08
C TYR A 129 13.73 -14.58 -0.72
N VAL A 130 13.79 -13.42 -1.34
CA VAL A 130 12.68 -12.85 -2.10
C VAL A 130 13.11 -12.52 -3.51
N GLY A 131 12.16 -12.45 -4.43
CA GLY A 131 12.42 -11.89 -5.74
C GLY A 131 11.20 -11.78 -6.63
N PHE A 132 11.36 -11.02 -7.72
CA PHE A 132 10.38 -10.91 -8.80
C PHE A 132 11.06 -11.08 -10.16
N VAL A 133 10.28 -11.48 -11.16
CA VAL A 133 10.74 -11.69 -12.54
C VAL A 133 10.08 -10.67 -13.46
N THR A 134 10.89 -9.97 -14.25
CA THR A 134 10.40 -8.99 -15.23
C THR A 134 9.69 -9.65 -16.40
N SER A 135 8.95 -8.88 -17.20
CA SER A 135 8.29 -9.40 -18.39
C SER A 135 9.29 -9.86 -19.48
N ASN A 136 8.77 -10.60 -20.47
CA ASN A 136 9.55 -11.07 -21.62
C ASN A 136 10.29 -9.93 -22.35
N GLN A 137 9.69 -8.73 -22.41
CA GLN A 137 10.27 -7.55 -23.05
C GLN A 137 11.57 -7.11 -22.35
N ASN A 138 11.68 -7.43 -21.06
CA ASN A 138 12.85 -7.21 -20.20
C ASN A 138 13.61 -8.53 -19.90
N ASN A 139 13.51 -9.51 -20.80
CA ASN A 139 14.30 -10.74 -20.78
C ASN A 139 14.08 -11.67 -19.57
N ASN A 140 12.88 -11.65 -18.95
CA ASN A 140 12.57 -12.52 -17.80
C ASN A 140 13.62 -12.46 -16.68
N THR A 141 14.13 -11.25 -16.41
CA THR A 141 15.24 -11.04 -15.50
C THR A 141 14.76 -11.19 -14.06
N LEU A 142 15.46 -12.02 -13.26
CA LEU A 142 15.20 -12.17 -11.84
C LEU A 142 15.88 -11.07 -11.04
N PHE A 143 15.08 -10.31 -10.30
CA PHE A 143 15.53 -9.39 -9.26
C PHE A 143 15.31 -10.08 -7.92
N SER A 144 16.38 -10.37 -7.18
CA SER A 144 16.26 -11.11 -5.92
C SER A 144 17.25 -10.63 -4.86
N LYS A 145 16.89 -10.87 -3.60
CA LYS A 145 17.71 -10.50 -2.44
C LYS A 145 17.40 -11.41 -1.26
N ILE A 146 18.39 -11.58 -0.38
CA ILE A 146 18.18 -12.15 0.96
C ILE A 146 17.94 -10.97 1.90
N LEU A 147 16.81 -10.99 2.59
CA LEU A 147 16.38 -9.97 3.54
C LEU A 147 16.53 -10.46 4.98
N TYR A 148 16.91 -9.52 5.84
CA TYR A 148 17.04 -9.67 7.29
C TYR A 148 16.05 -8.75 8.04
N PRO A 149 15.85 -8.93 9.36
CA PRO A 149 14.97 -8.08 10.15
C PRO A 149 15.33 -6.59 10.00
N GLY A 150 14.34 -5.75 9.71
CA GLY A 150 14.58 -4.32 9.44
C GLY A 150 14.67 -3.94 7.97
N GLU A 151 14.71 -4.92 7.08
CA GLU A 151 14.86 -4.68 5.65
C GLU A 151 13.52 -4.71 4.92
N VAL A 152 13.46 -3.93 3.85
CA VAL A 152 12.26 -3.70 3.03
C VAL A 152 12.59 -4.03 1.58
N PHE A 153 11.66 -4.69 0.89
CA PHE A 153 11.76 -4.97 -0.53
C PHE A 153 10.42 -4.72 -1.23
N VAL A 154 10.47 -4.34 -2.49
CA VAL A 154 9.29 -3.91 -3.25
C VAL A 154 9.05 -4.83 -4.44
N PHE A 155 7.80 -5.24 -4.61
CA PHE A 155 7.33 -6.05 -5.74
C PHE A 155 6.40 -5.21 -6.63
N PRO A 156 6.78 -4.93 -7.88
CA PRO A 156 5.92 -4.21 -8.82
C PRO A 156 4.64 -4.99 -9.15
N ILE A 157 3.54 -4.25 -9.34
CA ILE A 157 2.23 -4.79 -9.72
C ILE A 157 2.32 -5.76 -10.91
N GLY A 158 1.63 -6.89 -10.80
CA GLY A 158 1.49 -7.87 -11.89
C GLY A 158 2.73 -8.70 -12.24
N LEU A 159 3.89 -8.47 -11.60
CA LEU A 159 5.09 -9.29 -11.82
C LEU A 159 5.09 -10.54 -10.94
N ILE A 160 5.51 -11.67 -11.50
CA ILE A 160 5.65 -12.92 -10.76
C ILE A 160 6.71 -12.74 -9.69
N HIS A 161 6.32 -12.93 -8.43
CA HIS A 161 7.22 -12.81 -7.29
C HIS A 161 6.95 -13.90 -6.24
N PHE A 162 7.90 -14.05 -5.32
CA PHE A 162 7.90 -15.09 -4.30
C PHE A 162 8.67 -14.65 -3.06
N GLN A 163 8.43 -15.33 -1.94
CA GLN A 163 9.19 -15.20 -0.71
C GLN A 163 9.43 -16.59 -0.10
N VAL A 164 10.67 -16.89 0.30
CA VAL A 164 11.05 -18.19 0.88
C VAL A 164 11.88 -17.98 2.14
N ASN A 165 11.50 -18.62 3.24
CA ASN A 165 12.29 -18.64 4.46
C ASN A 165 13.44 -19.65 4.35
N LEU A 166 14.66 -19.14 4.14
CA LEU A 166 15.89 -19.96 4.13
C LEU A 166 16.48 -20.16 5.53
N GLY A 167 15.90 -19.50 6.55
CA GLY A 167 16.33 -19.59 7.93
C GLY A 167 16.00 -20.94 8.57
N LYS A 168 16.68 -21.23 9.68
CA LYS A 168 16.41 -22.39 10.55
C LYS A 168 15.33 -22.10 11.60
N THR A 169 14.88 -20.86 11.68
CA THR A 169 13.81 -20.38 12.57
C THR A 169 12.65 -19.86 11.74
N ASP A 170 11.50 -19.71 12.36
CA ASP A 170 10.36 -19.04 11.74
C ASP A 170 10.74 -17.63 11.26
N ALA A 171 10.03 -17.16 10.24
CA ALA A 171 10.15 -15.80 9.75
C ALA A 171 8.77 -15.13 9.71
N VAL A 172 8.75 -13.82 9.96
CA VAL A 172 7.54 -13.00 9.96
C VAL A 172 7.80 -11.75 9.14
N ALA A 173 6.89 -11.45 8.23
CA ALA A 173 6.91 -10.22 7.46
C ALA A 173 5.54 -9.57 7.42
N PHE A 174 5.54 -8.25 7.25
CA PHE A 174 4.33 -7.46 7.01
C PHE A 174 4.45 -6.78 5.67
N ALA A 175 3.35 -6.65 4.93
CA ALA A 175 3.36 -5.92 3.67
C ALA A 175 2.16 -4.99 3.58
N ALA A 176 2.37 -3.84 2.93
CA ALA A 176 1.30 -2.99 2.46
C ALA A 176 1.13 -3.16 0.95
N LEU A 177 -0.11 -3.20 0.48
CA LEU A 177 -0.42 -3.33 -0.94
C LEU A 177 -1.21 -2.10 -1.39
N GLY A 178 -0.80 -1.52 -2.51
CA GLY A 178 -1.39 -0.31 -3.13
C GLY A 178 -2.82 -0.49 -3.67
N SER A 179 -3.61 -1.39 -3.10
CA SER A 179 -5.04 -1.55 -3.37
C SER A 179 -5.76 -2.13 -2.17
N GLN A 180 -7.01 -1.74 -1.98
CA GLN A 180 -7.92 -2.30 -0.96
C GLN A 180 -8.29 -3.77 -1.23
N ASP A 181 -8.14 -4.20 -2.48
CA ASP A 181 -8.27 -5.59 -2.92
C ASP A 181 -7.19 -5.84 -3.97
N PRO A 182 -6.01 -6.34 -3.57
CA PRO A 182 -4.88 -6.54 -4.48
C PRO A 182 -5.14 -7.68 -5.48
N GLY A 183 -6.04 -8.61 -5.16
CA GLY A 183 -6.18 -9.90 -5.84
C GLY A 183 -4.95 -10.78 -5.69
N VAL A 184 -5.07 -12.09 -5.85
CA VAL A 184 -3.93 -13.00 -5.84
C VAL A 184 -4.11 -14.04 -6.93
N ILE A 185 -3.06 -14.27 -7.71
CA ILE A 185 -3.00 -15.38 -8.66
C ILE A 185 -1.73 -16.18 -8.37
N THR A 186 -1.89 -17.28 -7.63
CA THR A 186 -0.80 -18.26 -7.43
C THR A 186 -0.56 -19.01 -8.72
N ILE A 187 0.65 -18.89 -9.29
CA ILE A 187 0.93 -19.31 -10.68
C ILE A 187 0.69 -20.80 -10.88
N ALA A 188 1.22 -21.65 -10.01
CA ALA A 188 1.06 -23.09 -10.15
C ALA A 188 -0.40 -23.52 -10.03
N ASN A 189 -1.16 -22.93 -9.10
CA ASN A 189 -2.58 -23.22 -8.93
C ASN A 189 -3.42 -22.71 -10.11
N ALA A 190 -3.14 -21.52 -10.64
CA ALA A 190 -3.86 -20.98 -11.79
C ALA A 190 -3.63 -21.81 -13.07
N VAL A 191 -2.40 -22.30 -13.27
CA VAL A 191 -2.03 -23.09 -14.46
C VAL A 191 -2.50 -24.54 -14.34
N PHE A 192 -2.13 -25.23 -13.26
CA PHE A 192 -2.35 -26.67 -13.11
C PHE A 192 -3.59 -27.01 -12.25
N GLY A 193 -4.05 -26.10 -11.39
CA GLY A 193 -5.23 -26.26 -10.53
C GLY A 193 -6.49 -25.54 -11.01
N SER A 194 -6.49 -25.02 -12.24
CA SER A 194 -7.66 -24.32 -12.82
C SER A 194 -8.92 -25.19 -12.78
N ASN A 195 -10.07 -24.53 -12.57
CA ASN A 195 -11.38 -25.18 -12.59
C ASN A 195 -12.35 -24.41 -13.49
N PRO A 196 -12.79 -24.97 -14.64
CA PRO A 196 -12.39 -26.28 -15.18
C PRO A 196 -10.90 -26.32 -15.57
N PRO A 197 -10.25 -27.51 -15.58
CA PRO A 197 -8.83 -27.62 -15.88
C PRO A 197 -8.53 -27.21 -17.33
N ILE A 198 -7.44 -26.47 -17.53
CA ILE A 198 -6.91 -26.18 -18.87
C ILE A 198 -6.61 -27.51 -19.59
N ASN A 199 -6.88 -27.58 -20.89
CA ASN A 199 -6.59 -28.78 -21.68
C ASN A 199 -5.10 -29.17 -21.53
N PRO A 200 -4.79 -30.40 -21.09
CA PRO A 200 -3.41 -30.82 -20.81
C PRO A 200 -2.52 -30.80 -22.05
N ASP A 201 -3.05 -30.94 -23.26
CA ASP A 201 -2.26 -30.84 -24.50
C ASP A 201 -1.85 -29.39 -24.81
N VAL A 202 -2.61 -28.40 -24.33
CA VAL A 202 -2.23 -26.98 -24.42
C VAL A 202 -1.05 -26.71 -23.48
N LEU A 203 -1.16 -27.15 -22.22
CA LEU A 203 -0.09 -26.99 -21.23
C LEU A 203 1.16 -27.80 -21.61
N ALA A 204 1.01 -29.03 -22.13
CA ALA A 204 2.12 -29.86 -22.57
C ALA A 204 2.94 -29.17 -23.67
N ARG A 205 2.25 -28.54 -24.63
CA ARG A 205 2.91 -27.73 -25.67
C ARG A 205 3.53 -26.44 -25.12
N ALA A 206 2.82 -25.73 -24.24
CA ALA A 206 3.30 -24.47 -23.67
C ALA A 206 4.54 -24.64 -22.77
N PHE A 207 4.53 -25.66 -21.91
CA PHE A 207 5.62 -25.97 -20.97
C PHE A 207 6.66 -26.93 -21.56
N GLN A 208 6.44 -27.45 -22.77
CA GLN A 208 7.31 -28.43 -23.44
C GLN A 208 7.50 -29.71 -22.59
N LEU A 209 6.42 -30.20 -22.01
CA LEU A 209 6.39 -31.39 -21.15
C LEU A 209 5.61 -32.54 -21.81
N ASP A 210 5.87 -33.77 -21.37
CA ASP A 210 5.01 -34.92 -21.69
C ASP A 210 3.61 -34.69 -21.09
N VAL A 211 2.56 -34.95 -21.86
CA VAL A 211 1.17 -34.75 -21.42
C VAL A 211 0.82 -35.54 -20.15
N ARG A 212 1.51 -36.66 -19.89
CA ARG A 212 1.36 -37.42 -18.64
C ARG A 212 1.86 -36.63 -17.44
N VAL A 213 3.02 -35.95 -17.56
CA VAL A 213 3.56 -35.08 -16.50
C VAL A 213 2.57 -33.95 -16.20
N VAL A 214 2.00 -33.33 -17.23
CA VAL A 214 0.97 -32.28 -17.05
C VAL A 214 -0.25 -32.82 -16.32
N LYS A 215 -0.77 -33.99 -16.73
CA LYS A 215 -1.93 -34.62 -16.07
C LYS A 215 -1.62 -34.95 -14.61
N ASP A 216 -0.40 -35.37 -14.31
CA ASP A 216 0.02 -35.66 -12.94
C ASP A 216 0.14 -34.37 -12.11
N LEU A 217 0.70 -33.30 -12.68
CA LEU A 217 0.67 -31.97 -12.05
C LEU A 217 -0.76 -31.52 -11.79
N GLN A 218 -1.66 -31.60 -12.77
CA GLN A 218 -3.06 -31.19 -12.60
C GLN A 218 -3.76 -31.96 -11.48
N LYS A 219 -3.56 -33.28 -11.38
CA LYS A 219 -4.13 -34.10 -10.30
C LYS A 219 -3.68 -33.63 -8.92
N ASN A 220 -2.43 -33.18 -8.78
CA ASN A 220 -1.89 -32.70 -7.50
C ASN A 220 -2.52 -31.39 -7.03
N PHE A 221 -3.02 -30.55 -7.95
CA PHE A 221 -3.63 -29.24 -7.62
C PHE A 221 -5.17 -29.26 -7.55
N VAL A 222 -5.85 -30.27 -8.11
CA VAL A 222 -7.33 -30.38 -8.11
C VAL A 222 -7.94 -30.54 -6.70
N LEU A 223 -7.13 -30.80 -5.65
CA LEU A 223 -7.63 -31.01 -4.28
C LEU A 223 -8.00 -29.72 -3.51
N LEU A 224 -7.85 -28.51 -4.08
CA LEU A 224 -7.86 -27.26 -3.29
C LEU A 224 -8.60 -26.05 -3.93
N ALA A 225 -9.71 -26.26 -4.65
CA ALA A 225 -10.45 -25.15 -5.28
C ALA A 225 -11.89 -25.00 -4.74
N LEU A 226 -12.11 -24.04 -3.82
CA LEU A 226 -13.43 -23.48 -3.52
C LEU A 226 -13.44 -21.95 -3.67
N ALA A 227 -14.28 -21.51 -4.62
CA ALA A 227 -14.91 -20.19 -4.82
C ALA A 227 -14.05 -18.93 -5.03
N SER A 228 -14.30 -18.24 -6.15
CA SER A 228 -14.39 -16.76 -6.19
C SER A 228 -15.13 -16.28 -7.45
N SER A 229 -15.99 -15.28 -7.26
CA SER A 229 -16.77 -14.57 -8.27
C SER A 229 -16.09 -13.26 -8.69
N LEU A 230 -16.37 -12.83 -9.92
CA LEU A 230 -15.77 -11.67 -10.60
C LEU A 230 -16.36 -10.33 -10.12
N ALA A 231 -15.48 -9.35 -9.91
CA ALA A 231 -15.76 -7.93 -10.09
C ALA A 231 -14.49 -7.24 -10.62
N SER A 232 -14.65 -6.35 -11.61
CA SER A 232 -13.55 -5.58 -12.20
C SER A 232 -13.82 -4.08 -12.07
N ALA A 233 -12.89 -3.39 -11.41
CA ALA A 233 -12.50 -2.02 -11.70
C ALA A 233 -10.97 -2.05 -11.70
N PHE A 234 -10.32 -1.46 -12.71
CA PHE A 234 -8.87 -1.43 -12.81
C PHE A 234 -8.41 0.02 -12.98
N ASP A 235 -7.36 0.35 -12.24
CA ASP A 235 -6.56 1.54 -12.46
C ASP A 235 -5.88 1.43 -13.84
N PRO A 236 -5.44 2.53 -14.46
CA PRO A 236 -4.69 2.45 -15.72
C PRO A 236 -3.53 1.46 -15.58
N SER A 237 -3.54 0.39 -16.40
CA SER A 237 -2.47 -0.60 -16.39
C SER A 237 -1.12 0.07 -16.67
N PRO A 238 -0.05 -0.31 -15.95
CA PRO A 238 1.26 0.28 -16.20
C PRO A 238 1.73 -0.06 -17.63
N LEU A 239 2.30 0.94 -18.33
CA LEU A 239 2.82 0.76 -19.69
C LEU A 239 4.16 0.00 -19.73
N GLN A 240 4.80 -0.19 -18.57
CA GLN A 240 6.09 -0.85 -18.39
C GLN A 240 6.14 -1.48 -17.00
N ASP A 241 7.01 -2.49 -16.80
CA ASP A 241 7.11 -3.25 -15.55
C ASP A 241 7.36 -2.36 -14.30
N PHE A 242 8.21 -1.36 -14.41
CA PHE A 242 8.53 -0.40 -13.34
C PHE A 242 9.25 0.84 -13.91
N CYS A 243 9.35 1.89 -13.09
CA CYS A 243 10.20 3.06 -13.35
C CYS A 243 11.09 3.31 -12.13
N VAL A 244 12.39 3.08 -12.23
CA VAL A 244 13.32 3.48 -11.16
C VAL A 244 13.63 4.96 -11.29
N ALA A 245 13.34 5.75 -10.26
CA ALA A 245 13.59 7.20 -10.27
C ALA A 245 15.10 7.52 -10.31
N ILE A 246 15.51 8.44 -11.18
CA ILE A 246 16.86 8.98 -11.29
C ILE A 246 16.84 10.51 -11.36
N ASN A 247 17.97 11.14 -11.02
CA ASN A 247 18.14 12.59 -11.09
C ASN A 247 18.79 13.05 -12.42
N ASP A 248 19.19 12.12 -13.30
CA ASP A 248 19.83 12.46 -14.58
C ASP A 248 18.80 12.75 -15.68
N ILE A 249 18.70 14.04 -16.03
CA ILE A 249 17.79 14.60 -17.04
C ILE A 249 18.21 14.20 -18.46
N LYS A 250 19.48 13.80 -18.69
CA LYS A 250 20.00 13.52 -20.04
C LYS A 250 19.65 12.14 -20.56
N THR A 251 19.37 11.18 -19.67
CA THR A 251 19.22 9.77 -20.02
C THR A 251 17.87 9.18 -19.63
N GLY A 252 17.06 9.89 -18.82
CA GLY A 252 15.77 9.39 -18.37
C GLY A 252 14.56 9.98 -19.09
N ILE A 253 13.44 9.24 -19.02
CA ILE A 253 12.11 9.70 -19.48
C ILE A 253 11.33 10.25 -18.29
N PHE A 254 10.73 11.44 -18.41
CA PHE A 254 9.99 12.06 -17.31
C PHE A 254 8.60 11.41 -17.11
N VAL A 255 8.38 10.76 -15.96
CA VAL A 255 7.14 10.08 -15.57
C VAL A 255 6.85 10.35 -14.08
N ASN A 256 5.63 10.80 -13.76
CA ASN A 256 5.18 11.08 -12.39
C ASN A 256 6.11 12.00 -11.58
N GLY A 257 6.65 13.04 -12.22
CA GLY A 257 7.49 14.04 -11.55
C GLY A 257 8.97 13.65 -11.40
N LYS A 258 9.38 12.46 -11.87
CA LYS A 258 10.77 11.96 -11.80
C LYS A 258 11.21 11.43 -13.17
N PHE A 259 12.52 11.31 -13.40
CA PHE A 259 13.05 10.65 -14.60
C PHE A 259 13.22 9.15 -14.36
N CYS A 260 12.88 8.31 -15.35
CA CYS A 260 13.01 6.85 -15.27
C CYS A 260 14.35 6.37 -15.82
N LYS A 261 15.03 5.52 -15.04
CA LYS A 261 16.16 4.68 -15.48
C LYS A 261 15.71 3.69 -16.55
N ASP A 262 16.60 3.36 -17.49
CA ASP A 262 16.40 2.20 -18.39
C ASP A 262 16.22 0.93 -17.52
N PRO A 263 15.12 0.16 -17.67
CA PRO A 263 14.90 -1.07 -16.93
C PRO A 263 16.05 -2.07 -17.01
N LYS A 264 16.82 -2.09 -18.10
CA LYS A 264 18.00 -2.95 -18.28
C LYS A 264 19.17 -2.61 -17.38
N LEU A 265 19.19 -1.40 -16.82
CA LEU A 265 20.21 -0.94 -15.89
C LEU A 265 19.76 -1.06 -14.43
N ALA A 266 18.49 -1.44 -14.19
CA ALA A 266 17.98 -1.59 -12.83
C ALA A 266 18.65 -2.76 -12.12
N THR A 267 18.80 -2.63 -10.80
CA THR A 267 19.35 -3.68 -9.94
C THR A 267 18.41 -3.95 -8.75
N PRO A 268 18.54 -5.09 -8.04
CA PRO A 268 17.74 -5.34 -6.84
C PRO A 268 17.88 -4.26 -5.75
N ASP A 269 19.01 -3.54 -5.72
CA ASP A 269 19.23 -2.45 -4.77
C ASP A 269 18.35 -1.22 -5.04
N ASP A 270 17.83 -1.05 -6.27
CA ASP A 270 16.87 0.00 -6.60
C ASP A 270 15.51 -0.21 -5.90
N PHE A 271 15.23 -1.41 -5.39
CA PHE A 271 13.95 -1.84 -4.77
C PHE A 271 14.09 -2.18 -3.28
N PHE A 272 15.20 -1.79 -2.66
CA PHE A 272 15.58 -2.24 -1.32
C PHE A 272 15.85 -1.08 -0.36
N PHE A 273 15.47 -1.26 0.90
CA PHE A 273 15.87 -0.38 2.00
C PHE A 273 16.25 -1.19 3.24
N LYS A 274 17.15 -0.65 4.06
CA LYS A 274 17.57 -1.26 5.33
C LYS A 274 17.47 -0.27 6.48
N GLY A 275 17.15 -0.79 7.67
CA GLY A 275 17.20 -0.03 8.92
C GLY A 275 15.84 0.40 9.46
N LEU A 276 14.73 -0.14 8.93
CA LEU A 276 13.40 0.15 9.46
C LEU A 276 13.17 -0.50 10.85
N ASN A 277 14.03 -1.42 11.27
CA ASN A 277 14.09 -1.95 12.63
C ASN A 277 14.72 -0.98 13.65
N ILE A 278 15.39 0.08 13.19
CA ILE A 278 16.10 1.01 14.07
C ILE A 278 15.11 2.06 14.61
N PRO A 279 14.96 2.20 15.93
CA PRO A 279 14.10 3.23 16.51
C PRO A 279 14.56 4.64 16.14
N GLY A 280 13.61 5.52 15.84
CA GLY A 280 13.85 6.94 15.62
C GLY A 280 14.13 7.73 16.91
N ASN A 281 14.64 8.96 16.77
CA ASN A 281 14.92 9.82 17.93
C ASN A 281 13.64 10.50 18.46
N ILE A 282 13.14 9.99 19.58
CA ILE A 282 11.94 10.51 20.26
C ILE A 282 12.24 11.65 21.26
N ASN A 283 13.50 12.07 21.43
CA ASN A 283 13.87 13.19 22.31
C ASN A 283 13.65 14.54 21.60
N ASN A 284 12.40 14.87 21.35
CA ASN A 284 11.98 16.11 20.69
C ASN A 284 10.65 16.61 21.27
N PRO A 285 10.21 17.85 20.96
CA PRO A 285 9.05 18.46 21.62
C PRO A 285 7.72 17.71 21.49
N VAL A 286 7.55 16.90 20.43
CA VAL A 286 6.33 16.11 20.23
C VAL A 286 6.49 14.67 20.71
N GLY A 287 7.71 14.25 21.07
CA GLY A 287 7.98 12.92 21.61
C GLY A 287 7.73 11.79 20.62
N SER A 288 7.91 12.01 19.31
CA SER A 288 7.79 10.94 18.33
C SER A 288 8.73 11.15 17.14
N ASN A 289 9.00 10.09 16.38
CA ASN A 289 9.74 10.17 15.12
C ASN A 289 9.10 9.25 14.07
N VAL A 290 8.97 9.74 12.84
CA VAL A 290 8.51 8.97 11.68
C VAL A 290 9.70 8.67 10.78
N THR A 291 10.06 7.40 10.66
CA THR A 291 11.08 6.91 9.72
C THR A 291 10.39 6.50 8.42
N THR A 292 10.60 7.25 7.35
CA THR A 292 9.91 7.04 6.06
C THR A 292 10.68 6.12 5.12
N VAL A 293 9.95 5.26 4.41
CA VAL A 293 10.44 4.44 3.30
C VAL A 293 9.55 4.70 2.09
N ASN A 294 9.82 5.82 1.41
CA ASN A 294 9.07 6.26 0.22
C ASN A 294 9.99 6.31 -1.02
N VAL A 295 9.50 6.88 -2.12
CA VAL A 295 10.25 6.97 -3.39
C VAL A 295 11.63 7.64 -3.28
N ASP A 296 11.85 8.51 -2.28
CA ASP A 296 13.15 9.15 -2.08
C ASP A 296 14.15 8.23 -1.35
N GLN A 297 13.68 7.19 -0.65
CA GLN A 297 14.53 6.14 -0.05
C GLN A 297 14.66 4.90 -0.94
N ILE A 298 13.59 4.51 -1.64
CA ILE A 298 13.58 3.40 -2.60
C ILE A 298 13.15 3.95 -3.97
N PRO A 299 14.10 4.27 -4.87
CA PRO A 299 13.77 4.86 -6.16
C PRO A 299 12.88 4.00 -7.05
N GLY A 300 12.92 2.67 -6.88
CA GLY A 300 12.05 1.70 -7.54
C GLY A 300 10.56 1.80 -7.16
N LEU A 301 10.21 2.54 -6.10
CA LEU A 301 8.80 2.83 -5.76
C LEU A 301 8.13 3.82 -6.71
N ASN A 302 8.88 4.50 -7.59
CA ASN A 302 8.24 5.43 -8.49
C ASN A 302 7.23 4.70 -9.39
N THR A 303 6.05 5.29 -9.51
CA THR A 303 4.85 4.72 -10.17
C THR A 303 4.19 3.52 -9.49
N LEU A 304 4.64 3.08 -8.31
CA LEU A 304 4.11 1.87 -7.66
C LEU A 304 2.98 2.13 -6.65
N GLY A 305 2.68 3.39 -6.33
CA GLY A 305 1.47 3.75 -5.60
C GLY A 305 1.43 3.29 -4.13
N VAL A 306 2.57 2.93 -3.52
CA VAL A 306 2.62 2.50 -2.13
C VAL A 306 3.91 2.96 -1.45
N SER A 307 3.88 3.17 -0.14
CA SER A 307 5.07 3.39 0.70
C SER A 307 4.83 2.87 2.12
N LEU A 308 5.88 2.85 2.93
CA LEU A 308 5.86 2.33 4.29
C LEU A 308 6.53 3.32 5.26
N VAL A 309 6.06 3.36 6.50
CA VAL A 309 6.70 4.12 7.59
C VAL A 309 6.78 3.30 8.87
N ARG A 310 7.80 3.58 9.68
CA ARG A 310 7.84 3.24 11.10
C ARG A 310 7.63 4.50 11.92
N ILE A 311 6.89 4.38 13.01
CA ILE A 311 6.67 5.48 13.95
C ILE A 311 7.02 5.00 15.36
N ASP A 312 7.91 5.73 16.01
CA ASP A 312 8.31 5.53 17.41
C ASP A 312 7.73 6.67 18.26
N TYR A 313 7.13 6.34 19.40
CA TYR A 313 6.50 7.30 20.30
C TYR A 313 7.03 7.17 21.73
N ALA A 314 7.46 8.29 22.30
CA ALA A 314 7.78 8.42 23.71
C ALA A 314 6.55 8.10 24.60
N PRO A 315 6.78 7.61 25.83
CA PRO A 315 5.70 7.28 26.75
C PRO A 315 5.01 8.55 27.26
N ASN A 316 3.79 8.40 27.78
CA ASN A 316 3.04 9.44 28.47
C ASN A 316 2.76 10.70 27.63
N GLY A 317 2.43 10.52 26.35
CA GLY A 317 1.95 11.61 25.49
C GLY A 317 2.81 11.90 24.26
N GLY A 318 3.81 11.08 23.95
CA GLY A 318 4.49 11.16 22.65
C GLY A 318 3.47 11.05 21.51
N GLN A 319 3.49 11.98 20.58
CA GLN A 319 2.45 12.10 19.56
C GLN A 319 3.02 12.32 18.17
N ASN A 320 2.38 11.71 17.19
CA ASN A 320 2.40 12.23 15.83
C ASN A 320 1.24 13.25 15.77
N PRO A 321 1.55 14.56 15.79
CA PRO A 321 0.56 15.61 15.98
C PRO A 321 -0.46 15.63 14.84
N PRO A 322 -1.57 16.37 14.98
CA PRO A 322 -2.55 16.50 13.90
C PRO A 322 -1.91 16.83 12.55
N HIS A 323 -2.13 15.94 11.58
CA HIS A 323 -1.59 16.05 10.23
C HIS A 323 -2.55 15.43 9.21
N THR A 324 -2.26 15.63 7.93
CA THR A 324 -2.98 15.01 6.82
C THR A 324 -2.01 14.60 5.70
N HIS A 325 -2.40 13.58 4.96
CA HIS A 325 -1.72 13.11 3.76
C HIS A 325 -2.56 13.52 2.54
N PRO A 326 -2.11 14.49 1.72
CA PRO A 326 -2.89 14.95 0.57
C PRO A 326 -2.97 13.92 -0.56
N ARG A 327 -2.15 12.86 -0.54
CA ARG A 327 -2.05 11.89 -1.63
C ARG A 327 -2.15 10.42 -1.19
N ALA A 328 -2.39 10.13 0.10
CA ALA A 328 -2.46 8.75 0.56
C ALA A 328 -3.46 8.56 1.69
N THR A 329 -4.14 7.41 1.67
CA THR A 329 -4.69 6.77 2.86
C THR A 329 -3.53 6.18 3.67
N GLU A 330 -3.62 6.24 5.00
CA GLU A 330 -2.73 5.53 5.92
C GLU A 330 -3.44 4.33 6.56
N ILE A 331 -2.85 3.14 6.50
CA ILE A 331 -3.26 1.97 7.27
C ILE A 331 -2.19 1.63 8.30
N LEU A 332 -2.50 1.86 9.58
CA LEU A 332 -1.58 1.77 10.72
C LEU A 332 -1.77 0.43 11.43
N PHE A 333 -0.66 -0.24 11.74
CA PHE A 333 -0.59 -1.43 12.58
C PHE A 333 0.25 -1.13 13.83
N VAL A 334 -0.30 -1.44 15.01
CA VAL A 334 0.40 -1.27 16.28
C VAL A 334 1.21 -2.53 16.60
N GLN A 335 2.54 -2.37 16.67
CA GLN A 335 3.45 -3.45 17.04
C GLN A 335 3.66 -3.50 18.56
N GLU A 336 3.83 -2.35 19.21
CA GLU A 336 4.11 -2.22 20.65
C GLU A 336 3.39 -1.01 21.27
N GLY A 337 3.10 -1.07 22.57
CA GLY A 337 2.57 0.05 23.35
C GLY A 337 1.04 0.22 23.27
N THR A 338 0.54 1.44 23.51
CA THR A 338 -0.90 1.74 23.50
C THR A 338 -1.12 3.12 22.90
N LEU A 339 -1.82 3.15 21.76
CA LEU A 339 -2.06 4.39 21.01
C LEU A 339 -3.51 4.81 21.10
N TYR A 340 -3.75 6.08 21.45
CA TYR A 340 -5.01 6.76 21.17
C TYR A 340 -4.89 7.42 19.79
N VAL A 341 -5.74 7.02 18.85
CA VAL A 341 -5.72 7.51 17.47
C VAL A 341 -7.07 8.06 17.08
N GLY A 342 -7.10 8.90 16.05
CA GLY A 342 -8.36 9.26 15.40
C GLY A 342 -8.21 10.20 14.23
N PHE A 343 -9.28 10.35 13.46
CA PHE A 343 -9.41 11.33 12.38
C PHE A 343 -10.71 12.14 12.51
N VAL A 344 -10.73 13.31 11.88
CA VAL A 344 -11.87 14.22 11.86
C VAL A 344 -12.42 14.32 10.44
N THR A 345 -13.73 14.13 10.28
CA THR A 345 -14.41 14.25 9.00
C THR A 345 -14.49 15.69 8.49
N SER A 346 -14.83 15.88 7.23
CA SER A 346 -15.03 17.20 6.64
C SER A 346 -16.24 17.92 7.24
N ASN A 347 -16.33 19.24 7.01
CA ASN A 347 -17.42 20.09 7.49
C ASN A 347 -18.81 19.57 7.07
N GLN A 348 -18.92 18.99 5.87
CA GLN A 348 -20.14 18.40 5.32
C GLN A 348 -20.63 17.22 6.17
N ASN A 349 -19.72 16.59 6.92
CA ASN A 349 -19.95 15.51 7.86
C ASN A 349 -19.76 15.96 9.32
N ASN A 350 -20.05 17.23 9.62
CA ASN A 350 -20.09 17.82 10.96
C ASN A 350 -18.78 17.80 11.77
N ASN A 351 -17.60 17.70 11.14
CA ASN A 351 -16.31 17.64 11.86
C ASN A 351 -16.29 16.55 12.95
N THR A 352 -16.85 15.38 12.63
CA THR A 352 -17.04 14.29 13.56
C THR A 352 -15.70 13.59 13.81
N LEU A 353 -15.36 13.40 15.09
CA LEU A 353 -14.18 12.64 15.49
C LEU A 353 -14.48 11.14 15.49
N PHE A 354 -13.68 10.39 14.75
CA PHE A 354 -13.59 8.94 14.83
C PHE A 354 -12.31 8.57 15.56
N SER A 355 -12.40 7.99 16.75
CA SER A 355 -11.23 7.67 17.56
C SER A 355 -11.32 6.32 18.25
N LYS A 356 -10.15 5.75 18.54
CA LYS A 356 -10.01 4.45 19.20
C LYS A 356 -8.71 4.35 19.98
N ILE A 357 -8.73 3.52 21.03
CA ILE A 357 -7.51 3.07 21.71
C ILE A 357 -7.10 1.74 21.06
N LEU A 358 -5.88 1.70 20.56
CA LEU A 358 -5.26 0.56 19.89
C LEU A 358 -4.22 -0.10 20.80
N TYR A 359 -4.17 -1.42 20.72
CA TYR A 359 -3.21 -2.30 21.39
C TYR A 359 -2.37 -3.07 20.35
N PRO A 360 -1.29 -3.75 20.75
CA PRO A 360 -0.49 -4.56 19.84
C PRO A 360 -1.35 -5.56 19.06
N GLY A 361 -1.25 -5.56 17.74
CA GLY A 361 -2.09 -6.37 16.86
C GLY A 361 -3.27 -5.67 16.22
N ASP A 362 -3.61 -4.49 16.71
CA ASP A 362 -4.71 -3.70 16.17
C ASP A 362 -4.26 -2.93 14.93
N VAL A 363 -5.19 -2.76 14.00
CA VAL A 363 -5.04 -2.03 12.75
C VAL A 363 -6.12 -0.95 12.69
N PHE A 364 -5.77 0.25 12.25
CA PHE A 364 -6.69 1.36 12.05
C PHE A 364 -6.38 2.08 10.74
N VAL A 365 -7.40 2.54 10.02
CA VAL A 365 -7.22 3.22 8.74
C VAL A 365 -7.65 4.68 8.82
N PHE A 366 -6.82 5.57 8.29
CA PHE A 366 -7.05 7.00 8.18
C PHE A 366 -7.30 7.35 6.71
N PRO A 367 -8.53 7.77 6.34
CA PRO A 367 -8.85 8.14 4.96
C PRO A 367 -7.98 9.30 4.44
N ILE A 368 -7.64 9.23 3.15
CA ILE A 368 -6.87 10.27 2.45
C ILE A 368 -7.43 11.67 2.69
N GLY A 369 -6.54 12.63 2.95
CA GLY A 369 -6.90 14.04 3.09
C GLY A 369 -7.53 14.44 4.42
N LEU A 370 -7.96 13.51 5.27
CA LEU A 370 -8.53 13.85 6.59
C LEU A 370 -7.45 14.16 7.61
N ILE A 371 -7.74 15.14 8.48
CA ILE A 371 -6.87 15.46 9.62
C ILE A 371 -6.96 14.33 10.63
N HIS A 372 -5.83 13.77 11.00
CA HIS A 372 -5.73 12.67 11.96
C HIS A 372 -4.49 12.80 12.85
N PHE A 373 -4.44 11.99 13.90
CA PHE A 373 -3.38 12.01 14.91
C PHE A 373 -3.18 10.62 15.52
N GLN A 374 -2.01 10.42 16.11
CA GLN A 374 -1.71 9.27 16.95
C GLN A 374 -0.97 9.73 18.22
N VAL A 375 -1.40 9.28 19.40
CA VAL A 375 -0.81 9.65 20.70
C VAL A 375 -0.55 8.39 21.51
N ASN A 376 0.67 8.22 22.00
CA ASN A 376 1.00 7.18 22.97
C ASN A 376 0.49 7.58 24.35
N ILE A 377 -0.56 6.91 24.81
CA ILE A 377 -1.14 7.10 26.15
C ILE A 377 -0.61 6.07 27.17
N GLY A 378 0.27 5.17 26.72
CA GLY A 378 0.93 4.17 27.54
C GLY A 378 2.07 4.75 28.38
N LYS A 379 2.51 3.96 29.37
CA LYS A 379 3.64 4.29 30.25
C LYS A 379 5.00 3.86 29.68
N THR A 380 4.99 3.12 28.57
CA THR A 380 6.16 2.64 27.84
C THR A 380 6.15 3.22 26.44
N ASP A 381 7.28 3.16 25.77
CA ASP A 381 7.39 3.50 24.35
C ASP A 381 6.38 2.67 23.54
N ALA A 382 5.93 3.24 22.42
CA ALA A 382 5.07 2.57 21.46
C ALA A 382 5.73 2.58 20.08
N VAL A 383 5.48 1.52 19.32
CA VAL A 383 5.98 1.36 17.95
C VAL A 383 4.82 0.96 17.07
N ALA A 384 4.68 1.65 15.94
CA ALA A 384 3.72 1.31 14.92
C ALA A 384 4.36 1.35 13.53
N PHE A 385 3.79 0.58 12.60
CA PHE A 385 4.14 0.60 11.19
C PHE A 385 2.90 0.99 10.40
N ALA A 386 3.06 1.80 9.35
CA ALA A 386 1.94 2.18 8.50
C ALA A 386 2.26 2.02 7.02
N GLY A 387 1.32 1.44 6.30
CA GLY A 387 1.29 1.46 4.83
C GLY A 387 0.58 2.71 4.34
N LEU A 388 1.09 3.31 3.27
CA LEU A 388 0.52 4.51 2.67
C LEU A 388 0.19 4.23 1.20
N GLY A 389 -1.04 4.53 0.78
CA GLY A 389 -1.53 4.31 -0.60
C GLY A 389 -0.94 5.24 -1.66
N SER A 390 0.33 5.62 -1.52
CA SER A 390 1.09 6.40 -2.50
C SER A 390 2.59 6.19 -2.32
N GLN A 391 3.35 6.21 -3.41
CA GLN A 391 4.81 6.24 -3.34
C GLN A 391 5.37 7.54 -2.73
N ASN A 392 4.54 8.59 -2.70
CA ASN A 392 4.86 9.86 -2.07
C ASN A 392 3.58 10.44 -1.45
N PRO A 393 3.26 10.08 -0.20
CA PRO A 393 2.02 10.47 0.46
C PRO A 393 1.89 11.98 0.67
N GLY A 394 3.04 12.67 0.81
CA GLY A 394 3.09 14.06 1.31
C GLY A 394 2.65 14.13 2.77
N VAL A 395 3.06 15.16 3.51
CA VAL A 395 2.62 15.34 4.90
C VAL A 395 2.37 16.82 5.13
N ILE A 396 1.24 17.14 5.74
CA ILE A 396 0.91 18.49 6.19
C ILE A 396 0.66 18.44 7.68
N THR A 397 1.66 18.77 8.48
CA THR A 397 1.52 18.91 9.95
C THR A 397 0.79 20.21 10.25
N ILE A 398 -0.46 20.12 10.75
CA ILE A 398 -1.41 21.24 10.77
C ILE A 398 -0.85 22.46 11.50
N ALA A 399 -0.36 22.28 12.72
CA ALA A 399 0.14 23.40 13.52
C ALA A 399 1.38 24.06 12.89
N ASN A 400 2.32 23.26 12.37
CA ASN A 400 3.52 23.78 11.72
C ASN A 400 3.19 24.48 10.39
N THR A 401 2.29 23.94 9.58
CA THR A 401 1.87 24.59 8.33
C THR A 401 1.11 25.89 8.56
N VAL A 402 0.30 25.98 9.62
CA VAL A 402 -0.48 27.19 9.93
C VAL A 402 0.36 28.26 10.63
N PHE A 403 1.14 27.88 11.64
CA PHE A 403 1.87 28.83 12.49
C PHE A 403 3.36 28.95 12.16
N GLY A 404 3.98 27.92 11.57
CA GLY A 404 5.40 27.89 11.18
C GLY A 404 5.64 28.06 9.67
N SER A 405 4.66 28.57 8.91
CA SER A 405 4.84 28.80 7.47
C SER A 405 5.97 29.79 7.18
N ASN A 406 6.68 29.60 6.07
CA ASN A 406 7.70 30.53 5.62
C ASN A 406 7.46 30.95 4.14
N PRO A 407 7.09 32.21 3.86
CA PRO A 407 6.89 33.32 4.81
C PRO A 407 5.69 33.08 5.76
N PRO A 408 5.66 33.74 6.93
CA PRO A 408 4.56 33.58 7.90
C PRO A 408 3.24 34.10 7.32
N ILE A 409 2.14 33.36 7.55
CA ILE A 409 0.80 33.86 7.28
C ILE A 409 0.56 35.12 8.12
N ASN A 410 -0.11 36.12 7.54
CA ASN A 410 -0.41 37.37 8.24
C ASN A 410 -1.15 37.07 9.56
N PRO A 411 -0.62 37.52 10.72
CA PRO A 411 -1.18 37.20 12.02
C PRO A 411 -2.60 37.76 12.22
N ASP A 412 -2.99 38.84 11.54
CA ASP A 412 -4.36 39.36 11.59
C ASP A 412 -5.35 38.44 10.88
N VAL A 413 -4.92 37.74 9.82
CA VAL A 413 -5.74 36.72 9.13
C VAL A 413 -5.98 35.53 10.05
N LEU A 414 -4.92 35.01 10.67
CA LEU A 414 -5.02 33.90 11.63
C LEU A 414 -5.80 34.30 12.89
N ALA A 415 -5.63 35.53 13.40
CA ALA A 415 -6.36 36.04 14.56
C ALA A 415 -7.87 36.03 14.32
N ARG A 416 -8.31 36.47 13.13
CA ARG A 416 -9.71 36.40 12.72
C ARG A 416 -10.18 34.95 12.52
N ALA A 417 -9.38 34.12 11.85
CA ALA A 417 -9.75 32.73 11.55
C ALA A 417 -9.89 31.86 12.80
N PHE A 418 -8.97 31.99 13.75
CA PHE A 418 -8.96 31.24 15.01
C PHE A 418 -9.71 31.94 16.15
N GLN A 419 -10.21 33.16 15.93
CA GLN A 419 -10.89 33.98 16.94
C GLN A 419 -9.99 34.25 18.17
N LEU A 420 -8.72 34.53 17.92
CA LEU A 420 -7.70 34.78 18.94
C LEU A 420 -7.20 36.23 18.89
N ASP A 421 -6.63 36.71 20.00
CA ASP A 421 -5.86 37.96 19.99
C ASP A 421 -4.62 37.80 19.11
N VAL A 422 -4.29 38.84 18.34
CA VAL A 422 -3.14 38.84 17.42
C VAL A 422 -1.81 38.58 18.13
N LYS A 423 -1.67 38.94 19.41
CA LYS A 423 -0.49 38.64 20.22
C LYS A 423 -0.38 37.14 20.48
N VAL A 424 -1.50 36.46 20.77
CA VAL A 424 -1.52 35.00 20.96
C VAL A 424 -1.09 34.30 19.67
N VAL A 425 -1.59 34.74 18.52
CA VAL A 425 -1.16 34.21 17.21
C VAL A 425 0.34 34.41 17.00
N LYS A 426 0.87 35.62 17.24
CA LYS A 426 2.30 35.89 17.12
C LYS A 426 3.13 35.03 18.09
N ASP A 427 2.59 34.71 19.26
CA ASP A 427 3.26 33.84 20.22
C ASP A 427 3.21 32.37 19.79
N LEU A 428 2.13 31.91 19.16
CA LEU A 428 2.07 30.60 18.50
C LEU A 428 3.07 30.52 17.34
N GLN A 429 3.14 31.54 16.48
CA GLN A 429 4.08 31.60 15.35
C GLN A 429 5.56 31.60 15.77
N LYS A 430 5.90 31.94 17.02
CA LYS A 430 7.28 31.85 17.54
C LYS A 430 7.63 30.45 18.05
N LYS A 431 6.64 29.57 18.27
CA LYS A 431 6.84 28.21 18.80
C LYS A 431 7.13 27.19 17.70
N PHE A 432 6.82 27.53 16.46
CA PHE A 432 7.08 26.77 15.25
C PHE A 432 8.09 27.54 14.41
#